data_AF-A0AB13A7W7-F1
#
_entry.id   AF-A0AB13A7W7-F1
#
_cell.length_a   1.000
_cell.length_b   1.000
_cell.length_c   1.000
_cell.angle_alpha   90.00
_cell.angle_beta   90.00
_cell.angle_gamma   90.00
#
_symmetry.space_group_name_H-M   'P 1'
#
loop_
_entity.id
_entity.type
_entity.pdbx_description
1 polymer ?
#
loop_
_entity_poly.entity_id
_entity_poly.type
_entity_poly.pdbx_seq_one_letter_code
_entity_poly.pdbx_strand_id
1 'polypeptide(L)' 'MVKFAAFVREHWVNILVPMGFLMGIYLDRWNDQRLTAFRNKSALYSRELKPGEEYTWK' A
#
# COMPACT_ATOMS: atom_id res chain seq x y z
N MET A 1 -2.76 -31.09 -19.44
CA MET A 1 -2.70 -29.63 -19.73
C MET A 1 -4.05 -29.00 -20.07
N VAL A 2 -4.91 -29.63 -20.89
CA VAL A 2 -6.19 -29.03 -21.35
C VAL A 2 -7.10 -28.57 -20.20
N LYS A 3 -7.18 -29.33 -19.10
CA LYS A 3 -7.99 -28.95 -17.92
C LYS A 3 -7.50 -27.70 -17.19
N PHE A 4 -6.18 -27.50 -17.07
CA PHE A 4 -5.62 -26.32 -16.42
C PHE A 4 -5.85 -25.07 -17.28
N ALA A 5 -5.61 -25.17 -18.60
CA ALA A 5 -5.89 -24.09 -19.53
C ALA A 5 -7.38 -23.70 -19.53
N ALA A 6 -8.29 -24.68 -19.46
CA ALA A 6 -9.72 -24.42 -19.33
C ALA A 6 -10.08 -23.72 -18.00
N PHE A 7 -9.53 -24.19 -16.88
CA PHE A 7 -9.74 -23.57 -15.56
C PHE A 7 -9.29 -22.11 -15.52
N VAL A 8 -8.09 -21.82 -16.02
CA VAL A 8 -7.58 -20.44 -16.13
C VAL A 8 -8.50 -19.59 -17.01
N ARG A 9 -8.92 -20.11 -18.17
CA ARG A 9 -9.84 -19.38 -19.07
C ARG A 9 -11.18 -19.05 -18.42
N GLU A 10 -11.66 -19.89 -17.52
CA GLU A 10 -12.96 -19.73 -16.89
C GLU A 10 -12.91 -18.88 -15.61
N HIS A 11 -11.78 -18.89 -14.89
CA HIS A 11 -11.66 -18.25 -13.56
C HIS A 11 -10.70 -17.06 -13.51
N TRP A 12 -10.02 -16.69 -14.59
CA TRP A 12 -9.07 -15.55 -14.57
C TRP A 12 -9.69 -14.24 -14.09
N VAL A 13 -10.99 -14.02 -14.36
CA VAL A 13 -11.74 -12.81 -13.96
C VAL A 13 -11.76 -12.66 -12.43
N ASN A 14 -11.72 -13.76 -11.68
CA ASN A 14 -11.75 -13.73 -10.22
C ASN A 14 -10.50 -13.09 -9.61
N ILE A 15 -9.41 -12.96 -10.36
CA ILE A 15 -8.18 -12.29 -9.91
C ILE A 15 -8.32 -10.77 -9.98
N LEU A 16 -9.24 -10.23 -10.79
CA LEU A 16 -9.34 -8.78 -11.05
C LEU A 16 -9.63 -7.98 -9.78
N VAL A 17 -10.55 -8.44 -8.93
CA VAL A 17 -10.91 -7.73 -7.70
C VAL A 17 -9.76 -7.75 -6.67
N PRO A 18 -9.15 -8.91 -6.32
CA PRO A 18 -7.96 -8.94 -5.47
C PRO A 18 -6.81 -8.09 -6.00
N MET A 19 -6.54 -8.11 -7.32
CA MET A 19 -5.51 -7.27 -7.93
C MET A 19 -5.82 -5.79 -7.78
N GLY A 20 -7.07 -5.38 -8.05
CA GLY A 20 -7.50 -4.00 -7.89
C GLY A 20 -7.34 -3.51 -6.44
N PHE A 21 -7.64 -4.36 -5.46
CA PHE A 21 -7.43 -4.06 -4.05
C PHE A 21 -5.95 -3.84 -3.71
N LEU A 22 -5.07 -4.73 -4.18
CA LEU A 22 -3.62 -4.58 -3.98
C LEU A 22 -3.08 -3.31 -4.65
N MET A 23 -3.57 -2.98 -5.84
CA MET A 23 -3.23 -1.73 -6.51
C MET A 23 -3.73 -0.51 -5.74
N GLY A 24 -4.94 -0.55 -5.17
CA GLY A 24 -5.48 0.51 -4.32
C GLY A 24 -4.57 0.78 -3.13
N ILE A 25 -4.20 -0.25 -2.36
CA ILE A 25 -3.27 -0.13 -1.23
C ILE A 25 -1.94 0.48 -1.66
N TYR A 26 -1.42 0.07 -2.82
CA TYR A 26 -0.16 0.62 -3.33
C TYR A 26 -0.27 2.12 -3.64
N LEU A 27 -1.37 2.54 -4.27
CA LEU A 27 -1.62 3.94 -4.60
C LEU A 27 -1.84 4.80 -3.35
N ASP A 28 -2.57 4.29 -2.36
CA ASP A 28 -2.77 4.99 -1.08
C ASP A 28 -1.45 5.20 -0.36
N ARG A 29 -0.61 4.16 -0.25
CA ARG A 29 0.73 4.27 0.34
C ARG A 29 1.62 5.26 -0.41
N TRP A 30 1.51 5.31 -1.74
CA TRP A 30 2.26 6.28 -2.53
C TRP A 30 1.79 7.71 -2.30
N ASN A 31 0.48 7.90 -2.11
CA ASN A 31 -0.09 9.19 -1.77
C ASN A 31 0.34 9.64 -0.37
N ASP A 32 0.31 8.75 0.62
CA ASP A 32 0.76 9.06 1.99
C ASP A 32 2.23 9.50 2.02
N GLN A 33 3.10 8.85 1.24
CA GLN A 33 4.51 9.25 1.11
C GLN A 33 4.67 10.67 0.56
N ARG A 34 3.79 11.09 -0.35
CA ARG A 34 3.77 12.46 -0.89
C ARG A 34 3.27 13.48 0.14
N LEU A 35 2.43 13.05 1.08
CA LEU A 35 1.81 13.87 2.13
C LEU A 35 2.65 13.93 3.42
N THR A 36 3.97 13.73 3.34
CA THR A 36 4.87 13.71 4.50
C THR A 36 5.41 15.08 4.92
N ALA A 37 5.05 16.18 4.24
CA ALA A 37 5.61 17.52 4.47
C ALA A 37 5.46 18.04 5.92
N PHE A 38 4.35 17.66 6.59
CA PHE A 38 4.03 18.04 7.97
C PHE A 38 4.24 16.91 8.99
N ARG A 39 4.93 15.84 8.60
CA ARG A 39 5.23 14.72 9.49
C ARG A 39 6.10 15.18 10.67
N ASN A 40 5.69 14.80 11.89
CA ASN A 40 6.33 15.16 13.17
C ASN A 40 6.40 16.68 13.46
N LYS A 41 5.51 17.49 12.87
CA LYS A 41 5.49 18.96 13.05
C LYS A 41 4.21 19.50 13.69
N SER A 42 3.24 18.65 13.99
CA SER A 42 2.01 19.07 14.65
C SER A 42 2.24 19.34 16.14
N ALA A 43 1.60 20.36 16.69
CA ALA A 43 1.77 20.76 18.10
C ALA A 43 1.47 19.62 19.10
N LEU A 44 0.60 18.68 18.73
CA LEU A 44 0.22 17.56 19.57
C LEU A 44 1.20 16.38 19.53
N TYR A 45 1.86 16.15 18.38
CA TYR A 45 2.64 14.92 18.15
C TYR A 45 4.12 15.16 17.85
N SER A 46 4.57 16.42 17.78
CA SER A 46 5.98 16.75 17.61
C SER A 46 6.80 16.21 18.77
N ARG A 47 7.81 15.39 18.47
CA ARG A 47 8.75 14.84 19.46
C ARG A 47 10.14 14.64 18.87
N GLU A 48 11.13 14.46 19.74
CA GLU A 48 12.44 13.97 19.33
C GLU A 48 12.34 12.51 18.81
N LEU A 49 13.11 12.23 17.76
CA LEU A 49 13.18 10.90 17.15
C LEU A 49 14.01 9.97 18.02
N LYS A 50 13.60 8.71 18.11
CA LYS A 50 14.38 7.69 18.82
C LYS A 50 15.68 7.40 18.03
N PRO A 51 16.75 6.94 18.68
CA PRO A 51 17.96 6.53 17.98
C PRO A 51 17.63 5.48 16.89
N GLY A 52 18.00 5.76 15.64
CA GLY A 52 17.72 4.91 14.48
C GLY A 52 16.32 5.07 13.86
N GLU A 53 15.47 5.95 14.39
CA GLU A 53 14.16 6.26 13.82
C GLU A 53 14.27 7.44 12.82
N GLU A 54 14.11 7.17 11.52
CA GLU A 54 14.17 8.23 10.48
C GLU A 54 12.88 9.06 10.42
N TYR A 55 11.75 8.48 10.77
CA TYR A 55 10.43 9.11 10.69
C TYR A 55 9.41 8.48 11.64
N THR A 56 8.41 9.26 12.04
CA THR A 56 7.36 8.84 12.98
C THR A 56 6.34 7.86 12.37
N TRP A 57 6.15 7.88 11.05
CA TRP A 57 5.29 6.98 10.30
C TRP A 57 5.71 6.92 8.82
N LYS A 58 5.36 5.84 8.12
CA LYS A 58 5.70 5.57 6.71
C LYS A 58 4.60 5.99 5.76
#